data_AF-A0A124SB18-F1
#
_entry.id   AF-A0A124SB18-F1
#
_cell.length_a   1.000
_cell.length_b   1.000
_cell.length_c   1.000
_cell.angle_alpha   90.00
_cell.angle_beta   90.00
_cell.angle_gamma   90.00
#
_symmetry.space_group_name_H-M   'P 1'
#
loop_
_entity.id
_entity.type
_entity.pdbx_description
1 polymer ?
#
loop_
_entity_poly.entity_id
_entity_poly.type
_entity_poly.pdbx_seq_one_letter_code
_entity_poly.pdbx_strand_id
1 'polypeptide(L)'
;MTERDRLELRGLLPPNVQTEEQQTERFMTDLKKLEMNARDGFDDTTCLAKWRIFNRLHDRNETMYYKILIAHIKEYAPIVYTPTVGLVCQKYSGLFRRPRGMYFSAADRGEMMAMVYNWPADQVDMIVVTDGSSIMGLGDLGVQGIGIAIGKLDLYVAAAGINPQRVLPIMIDVGTNNETLLKDPLYLGLQEHRLEGEEYLSIIDELMEALFNRWPHVIVQFEDFQRKWASKLLLRYRNTYRMFNDDVQVNTYIALDQAGDAPPLSFIAIVLFYFNLVLLLDLLIFHVLLINAT
;
A
#
# COMPACT_ATOMS: atom_id res chain seq x y z
N MET A 1 -33.06 -13.42 18.52
CA MET A 1 -32.77 -13.76 17.12
C MET A 1 -31.29 -13.52 16.90
N THR A 2 -30.52 -14.54 16.50
CA THR A 2 -29.06 -14.41 16.34
C THR A 2 -28.72 -13.63 15.07
N GLU A 3 -27.51 -13.09 14.94
CA GLU A 3 -27.06 -12.45 13.67
C GLU A 3 -27.23 -13.39 12.48
N ARG A 4 -26.97 -14.70 12.68
CA ARG A 4 -27.15 -15.72 11.65
C ARG A 4 -28.59 -15.84 11.17
N ASP A 5 -29.58 -15.63 12.05
CA ASP A 5 -30.98 -15.66 11.67
C ASP A 5 -31.38 -14.34 10.98
N ARG A 6 -30.87 -13.20 11.46
CA ARG A 6 -31.18 -11.86 10.90
C ARG A 6 -30.59 -11.62 9.51
N LEU A 7 -29.45 -12.24 9.21
CA LEU A 7 -28.71 -12.10 7.96
C LEU A 7 -28.86 -13.33 7.04
N GLU A 8 -29.79 -14.24 7.36
CA GLU A 8 -30.08 -15.45 6.56
C GLU A 8 -28.85 -16.38 6.33
N LEU A 9 -27.95 -16.45 7.33
CA LEU A 9 -26.71 -17.25 7.27
C LEU A 9 -26.86 -18.66 7.85
N ARG A 10 -28.02 -19.03 8.39
CA ARG A 10 -28.25 -20.35 8.97
C ARG A 10 -28.16 -21.43 7.88
N GLY A 11 -27.30 -22.42 8.08
CA GLY A 11 -27.00 -23.47 7.09
C GLY A 11 -25.81 -23.17 6.19
N LEU A 12 -25.34 -21.91 6.14
CA LEU A 12 -24.16 -21.50 5.37
C LEU A 12 -22.87 -21.49 6.21
N LEU A 13 -22.98 -21.61 7.53
CA LEU A 13 -21.86 -21.61 8.48
C LEU A 13 -21.92 -22.84 9.40
N PRO A 14 -20.75 -23.40 9.81
CA PRO A 14 -20.70 -24.45 10.82
C PRO A 14 -21.43 -24.05 12.12
N PRO A 15 -22.07 -24.99 12.84
CA PRO A 15 -22.95 -24.67 13.97
C PRO A 15 -22.19 -24.09 15.17
N ASN A 16 -20.91 -24.40 15.33
CA ASN A 16 -20.10 -23.86 16.43
C ASN A 16 -19.90 -22.34 16.24
N VAL A 17 -20.16 -21.56 17.30
CA VAL A 17 -19.89 -20.12 17.34
C VAL A 17 -18.55 -19.94 18.03
N GLN A 18 -17.61 -19.28 17.37
CA GLN A 18 -16.24 -19.11 17.88
C GLN A 18 -15.98 -17.69 18.31
N THR A 19 -15.28 -17.54 19.45
CA THR A 19 -14.80 -16.24 19.91
C THR A 19 -13.66 -15.73 19.03
N GLU A 20 -13.33 -14.46 19.16
CA GLU A 20 -12.25 -13.83 18.39
C GLU A 20 -10.89 -14.44 18.70
N GLU A 21 -10.67 -14.82 19.97
CA GLU A 21 -9.45 -15.48 20.44
C GLU A 21 -9.30 -16.85 19.77
N GLN A 22 -10.39 -17.64 19.70
CA GLN A 22 -10.39 -18.95 19.04
C GLN A 22 -10.13 -18.85 17.53
N GLN A 23 -10.66 -17.81 16.88
CA GLN A 23 -10.38 -17.57 15.47
C GLN A 23 -8.90 -17.19 15.27
N THR A 24 -8.39 -16.30 16.11
CA THR A 24 -6.98 -15.87 16.10
C THR A 24 -6.05 -17.06 16.35
N GLU A 25 -6.30 -17.87 17.37
CA GLU A 25 -5.51 -19.07 17.69
C GLU A 25 -5.47 -20.06 16.52
N ARG A 26 -6.61 -20.29 15.85
CA ARG A 26 -6.66 -21.13 14.65
C ARG A 26 -5.78 -20.57 13.54
N PHE A 27 -5.91 -19.27 13.24
CA PHE A 27 -5.08 -18.65 12.21
C PHE A 27 -3.60 -18.70 12.55
N MET A 28 -3.21 -18.39 13.79
CA MET A 28 -1.81 -18.43 14.22
C MET A 28 -1.25 -19.86 14.18
N THR A 29 -2.06 -20.86 14.50
CA THR A 29 -1.69 -22.28 14.37
C THR A 29 -1.45 -22.65 12.90
N ASP A 30 -2.33 -22.23 12.00
CA ASP A 30 -2.19 -22.48 10.57
C ASP A 30 -0.98 -21.73 9.99
N LEU A 31 -0.75 -20.47 10.42
CA LEU A 31 0.41 -19.68 10.04
C LEU A 31 1.71 -20.39 10.44
N LYS A 32 1.84 -20.86 11.69
CA LYS A 32 3.01 -21.61 12.16
C LYS A 32 3.24 -22.91 11.37
N LYS A 33 2.17 -23.66 11.08
CA LYS A 33 2.28 -24.86 10.24
C LYS A 33 2.76 -24.52 8.84
N LEU A 34 2.26 -23.43 8.27
CA LEU A 34 2.68 -22.99 6.94
C LEU A 34 4.11 -22.49 6.98
N GLU A 35 4.56 -21.78 8.01
CA GLU A 35 5.98 -21.40 8.17
C GLU A 35 6.92 -22.61 8.15
N MET A 36 6.54 -23.71 8.81
CA MET A 36 7.32 -24.94 8.83
C MET A 36 7.35 -25.66 7.47
N ASN A 37 6.32 -25.47 6.64
CA ASN A 37 6.12 -26.20 5.39
C ASN A 37 6.31 -25.34 4.13
N ALA A 38 6.45 -24.02 4.26
CA ALA A 38 6.47 -23.06 3.16
C ALA A 38 7.84 -23.03 2.49
N ARG A 39 8.00 -23.91 1.50
CA ARG A 39 8.97 -23.79 0.41
C ARG A 39 8.26 -24.20 -0.89
N ASP A 40 7.58 -23.26 -1.54
CA ASP A 40 7.14 -23.46 -2.94
C ASP A 40 8.35 -23.21 -3.85
N GLY A 41 9.26 -24.19 -3.92
CA GLY A 41 10.48 -24.11 -4.73
C GLY A 41 11.66 -23.40 -4.06
N PHE A 42 12.75 -23.25 -4.82
CA PHE A 42 14.04 -22.74 -4.32
C PHE A 42 14.05 -21.21 -4.08
N ASP A 43 13.14 -20.48 -4.73
CA ASP A 43 13.10 -19.00 -4.75
C ASP A 43 11.97 -18.38 -3.89
N ASP A 44 11.16 -19.19 -3.21
CA ASP A 44 10.10 -18.70 -2.33
C ASP A 44 10.64 -18.51 -0.91
N THR A 45 10.79 -17.25 -0.51
CA THR A 45 11.26 -16.89 0.83
C THR A 45 10.12 -17.07 1.82
N THR A 46 10.45 -17.43 3.06
CA THR A 46 9.44 -17.57 4.13
C THR A 46 8.59 -16.29 4.30
N CYS A 47 9.15 -15.11 4.06
CA CYS A 47 8.41 -13.85 4.14
C CYS A 47 7.34 -13.70 3.03
N LEU A 48 7.62 -14.14 1.80
CA LEU A 48 6.65 -14.07 0.70
C LEU A 48 5.48 -15.04 0.92
N ALA A 49 5.77 -16.24 1.43
CA ALA A 49 4.73 -17.19 1.83
C ALA A 49 3.84 -16.62 2.95
N LYS A 50 4.44 -16.02 3.99
CA LYS A 50 3.68 -15.31 5.05
C LYS A 50 2.82 -14.20 4.46
N TRP A 51 3.38 -13.37 3.58
CA TRP A 51 2.61 -12.31 2.92
C TRP A 51 1.40 -12.86 2.16
N ARG A 52 1.55 -13.97 1.40
CA ARG A 52 0.42 -14.61 0.70
C ARG A 52 -0.68 -15.05 1.66
N ILE A 53 -0.32 -15.58 2.83
CA ILE A 53 -1.29 -16.01 3.86
C ILE A 53 -2.04 -14.81 4.43
N PHE A 54 -1.30 -13.74 4.76
CA PHE A 54 -1.88 -12.48 5.23
C PHE A 54 -2.79 -11.85 4.18
N ASN A 55 -2.37 -11.80 2.92
CA ASN A 55 -3.17 -11.28 1.82
C ASN A 55 -4.47 -12.07 1.64
N ARG A 56 -4.43 -13.41 1.71
CA ARG A 56 -5.63 -14.26 1.70
C ARG A 56 -6.54 -14.02 2.89
N LEU A 57 -6.00 -13.72 4.07
CA LEU A 57 -6.79 -13.34 5.24
C LEU A 57 -7.46 -11.98 4.99
N HIS A 58 -6.70 -11.01 4.50
CA HIS A 58 -7.19 -9.67 4.17
C HIS A 58 -8.35 -9.72 3.17
N ASP A 59 -8.27 -10.57 2.15
CA ASP A 59 -9.31 -10.76 1.14
C ASP A 59 -10.59 -11.45 1.65
N ARG A 60 -10.54 -12.08 2.84
CA ARG A 60 -11.65 -12.90 3.37
C ARG A 60 -12.27 -12.32 4.63
N ASN A 61 -11.45 -11.74 5.51
CA ASN A 61 -11.86 -11.20 6.79
C ASN A 61 -10.92 -10.05 7.18
N GLU A 62 -11.24 -8.85 6.67
CA GLU A 62 -10.50 -7.61 6.92
C GLU A 62 -10.41 -7.28 8.41
N THR A 63 -11.50 -7.48 9.17
CA THR A 63 -11.52 -7.26 10.62
C THR A 63 -10.47 -8.12 11.33
N MET A 64 -10.39 -9.41 10.99
CA MET A 64 -9.42 -10.32 11.59
C MET A 64 -7.98 -10.03 11.13
N TYR A 65 -7.79 -9.64 9.87
CA TYR A 65 -6.50 -9.20 9.34
C TYR A 65 -5.92 -8.06 10.18
N TYR A 66 -6.67 -6.97 10.36
CA TYR A 66 -6.19 -5.84 11.13
C TYR A 66 -6.05 -6.16 12.62
N LYS A 67 -6.92 -6.99 13.22
CA LYS A 67 -6.76 -7.41 14.61
C LYS A 67 -5.44 -8.13 14.87
N ILE A 68 -5.06 -9.06 13.98
CA ILE A 68 -3.79 -9.78 14.09
C ILE A 68 -2.62 -8.84 13.84
N LEU A 69 -2.72 -7.99 12.81
CA LEU A 69 -1.67 -7.03 12.48
C LEU A 69 -1.43 -6.05 13.65
N ILE A 70 -2.48 -5.54 14.28
CA ILE A 70 -2.39 -4.64 15.45
C ILE A 70 -1.77 -5.38 16.65
N ALA A 71 -2.26 -6.59 16.96
CA ALA A 71 -1.80 -7.36 18.12
C ALA A 71 -0.31 -7.76 18.00
N HIS A 72 0.20 -7.93 16.78
CA HIS A 72 1.55 -8.42 16.50
C HIS A 72 2.31 -7.50 15.53
N ILE A 73 2.08 -6.19 15.60
CA ILE A 73 2.56 -5.23 14.60
C ILE A 73 4.09 -5.27 14.42
N LYS A 74 4.85 -5.45 15.50
CA LYS A 74 6.31 -5.57 15.44
C LYS A 74 6.78 -6.76 14.59
N GLU A 75 6.04 -7.86 14.60
CA GLU A 75 6.39 -9.08 13.86
C GLU A 75 5.89 -9.03 12.42
N TYR A 76 4.68 -8.49 12.18
CA TYR A 76 4.02 -8.59 10.88
C TYR A 76 4.07 -7.33 10.03
N ALA A 77 4.40 -6.15 10.59
CA ALA A 77 4.67 -4.97 9.77
C ALA A 77 5.76 -5.23 8.71
N PRO A 78 6.88 -5.91 9.01
CA PRO A 78 7.89 -6.22 7.99
C PRO A 78 7.45 -7.24 6.93
N ILE A 79 6.34 -7.95 7.16
CA ILE A 79 5.74 -8.90 6.22
C ILE A 79 4.79 -8.20 5.26
N VAL A 80 3.94 -7.29 5.77
CA VAL A 80 2.95 -6.57 4.94
C VAL A 80 3.51 -5.29 4.31
N TYR A 81 4.64 -4.81 4.80
CA TYR A 81 5.37 -3.65 4.31
C TYR A 81 6.86 -3.99 4.11
N THR A 82 7.77 -3.05 4.34
CA THR A 82 9.21 -3.22 4.09
C THR A 82 9.87 -4.19 5.08
N PRO A 83 10.76 -5.10 4.61
CA PRO A 83 11.29 -5.20 3.24
C PRO A 83 10.47 -6.13 2.31
N THR A 84 9.54 -6.92 2.83
CA THR A 84 8.86 -7.99 2.07
C THR A 84 8.05 -7.46 0.89
N VAL A 85 7.42 -6.29 1.05
CA VAL A 85 6.62 -5.66 0.01
C VAL A 85 7.43 -5.33 -1.26
N GLY A 86 8.75 -5.16 -1.15
CA GLY A 86 9.62 -4.99 -2.33
C GLY A 86 9.67 -6.23 -3.19
N LEU A 87 9.84 -7.40 -2.57
CA LEU A 87 9.80 -8.69 -3.25
C LEU A 87 8.40 -8.98 -3.84
N VAL A 88 7.35 -8.58 -3.10
CA VAL A 88 5.97 -8.66 -3.60
C VAL A 88 5.81 -7.81 -4.85
N CYS A 89 6.28 -6.56 -4.85
CA CYS A 89 6.21 -5.68 -6.02
C CYS A 89 7.03 -6.21 -7.20
N GLN A 90 8.17 -6.87 -6.98
CA GLN A 90 8.93 -7.48 -8.08
C GLN A 90 8.17 -8.64 -8.74
N LYS A 91 7.37 -9.39 -7.96
CA LYS A 91 6.66 -10.60 -8.40
C LYS A 91 5.14 -10.40 -8.53
N TYR A 92 4.65 -9.16 -8.49
CA TYR A 92 3.22 -8.87 -8.23
C TYR A 92 2.30 -9.50 -9.27
N SER A 93 2.65 -9.42 -10.56
CA SER A 93 1.80 -9.95 -11.64
C SER A 93 1.53 -11.45 -11.47
N GLY A 94 2.55 -12.24 -11.11
CA GLY A 94 2.39 -13.67 -10.81
C GLY A 94 1.67 -13.96 -9.48
N LEU A 95 1.74 -13.03 -8.53
CA LEU A 95 1.09 -13.12 -7.21
C LEU A 95 -0.37 -12.65 -7.22
N PHE A 96 -0.81 -11.94 -8.26
CA PHE A 96 -2.13 -11.34 -8.34
C PHE A 96 -3.24 -12.39 -8.25
N ARG A 97 -4.22 -12.15 -7.37
CA ARG A 97 -5.37 -13.06 -7.17
C ARG A 97 -6.68 -12.29 -7.10
N ARG A 98 -6.70 -11.19 -6.35
CA ARG A 98 -7.82 -10.26 -6.25
C ARG A 98 -7.29 -8.83 -6.31
N PRO A 99 -7.95 -7.93 -7.07
CA PRO A 99 -7.56 -6.53 -7.09
C PRO A 99 -7.84 -5.88 -5.73
N ARG A 100 -6.97 -4.95 -5.33
CA ARG A 100 -7.14 -4.14 -4.13
C ARG A 100 -6.72 -2.71 -4.43
N GLY A 101 -7.67 -1.78 -4.26
CA GLY A 101 -7.52 -0.39 -4.69
C GLY A 101 -8.09 -0.16 -6.07
N MET A 102 -7.82 1.04 -6.59
CA MET A 102 -8.23 1.46 -7.93
C MET A 102 -7.02 1.60 -8.85
N TYR A 103 -7.23 1.27 -10.11
CA TYR A 103 -6.24 1.39 -11.17
C TYR A 103 -6.79 2.38 -12.19
N PHE A 104 -6.02 3.43 -12.45
CA PHE A 104 -6.28 4.39 -13.52
C PHE A 104 -5.14 4.29 -14.51
N SER A 105 -5.42 4.34 -15.80
CA SER A 105 -4.40 4.27 -16.83
C SER A 105 -4.41 5.49 -17.74
N ALA A 106 -3.33 5.69 -18.49
CA ALA A 106 -3.29 6.68 -19.56
C ALA A 106 -4.37 6.42 -20.64
N ALA A 107 -4.85 5.18 -20.78
CA ALA A 107 -5.92 4.82 -21.71
C ALA A 107 -7.31 5.28 -21.22
N ASP A 108 -7.45 5.63 -19.94
CA ASP A 108 -8.69 6.11 -19.33
C ASP A 108 -8.85 7.64 -19.36
N ARG A 109 -8.00 8.33 -20.14
CA ARG A 109 -8.02 9.78 -20.28
C ARG A 109 -9.43 10.27 -20.66
N GLY A 110 -9.96 11.19 -19.88
CA GLY A 110 -11.30 11.77 -20.02
C GLY A 110 -12.39 11.08 -19.20
N GLU A 111 -12.12 9.91 -18.63
CA GLU A 111 -13.10 9.07 -17.95
C GLU A 111 -12.90 9.01 -16.41
N MET A 112 -11.81 9.58 -15.88
CA MET A 112 -11.46 9.39 -14.45
C MET A 112 -12.53 9.94 -13.50
N MET A 113 -13.20 11.04 -13.90
CA MET A 113 -14.33 11.63 -13.18
C MET A 113 -15.50 10.65 -12.97
N ALA A 114 -15.77 9.79 -13.94
CA ALA A 114 -16.79 8.75 -13.80
C ALA A 114 -16.25 7.55 -13.01
N MET A 115 -15.00 7.15 -13.29
CA MET A 115 -14.39 5.98 -12.67
C MET A 115 -14.30 6.06 -11.14
N VAL A 116 -14.04 7.23 -10.56
CA VAL A 116 -13.97 7.40 -9.08
C VAL A 116 -15.26 6.98 -8.36
N TYR A 117 -16.41 6.99 -9.04
CA TYR A 117 -17.69 6.53 -8.48
C TYR A 117 -17.85 5.00 -8.47
N ASN A 118 -16.93 4.25 -9.10
CA ASN A 118 -16.90 2.79 -9.01
C ASN A 118 -16.35 2.29 -7.66
N TRP A 119 -15.70 3.17 -6.88
CA TRP A 119 -15.26 2.80 -5.54
C TRP A 119 -16.49 2.61 -4.63
N PRO A 120 -16.61 1.48 -3.92
CA PRO A 120 -17.83 1.16 -3.18
C PRO A 120 -18.05 2.04 -1.93
N ALA A 121 -17.00 2.67 -1.40
CA ALA A 121 -17.10 3.52 -0.23
C ALA A 121 -17.51 4.95 -0.62
N ASP A 122 -18.58 5.45 0.00
CA ASP A 122 -19.03 6.84 -0.21
C ASP A 122 -18.03 7.86 0.35
N GLN A 123 -17.28 7.50 1.38
CA GLN A 123 -16.32 8.39 2.03
C GLN A 123 -14.93 7.77 2.07
N VAL A 124 -13.94 8.55 1.65
CA VAL A 124 -12.52 8.21 1.72
C VAL A 124 -11.79 9.35 2.44
N ASP A 125 -11.03 9.01 3.47
CA ASP A 125 -10.28 9.95 4.29
C ASP A 125 -8.80 10.01 3.89
N MET A 126 -8.22 8.87 3.48
CA MET A 126 -6.81 8.75 3.10
C MET A 126 -6.64 7.97 1.81
N ILE A 127 -5.89 8.54 0.88
CA ILE A 127 -5.45 7.90 -0.36
C ILE A 127 -3.93 7.83 -0.37
N VAL A 128 -3.38 6.69 -0.79
CA VAL A 128 -1.98 6.59 -1.20
C VAL A 128 -1.96 6.26 -2.69
N VAL A 129 -1.32 7.13 -3.48
CA VAL A 129 -1.17 6.99 -4.92
C VAL A 129 0.30 6.71 -5.24
N THR A 130 0.55 5.80 -6.17
CA THR A 130 1.86 5.60 -6.78
C THR A 130 1.73 5.38 -8.28
N ASP A 131 2.72 5.82 -9.06
CA ASP A 131 2.86 5.47 -10.49
C ASP A 131 3.85 4.32 -10.73
N GLY A 132 4.39 3.74 -9.66
CA GLY A 132 5.32 2.62 -9.71
C GLY A 132 6.69 2.92 -10.32
N SER A 133 7.03 4.20 -10.53
CA SER A 133 8.22 4.58 -11.31
C SER A 133 9.52 4.55 -10.52
N SER A 134 9.46 4.51 -9.18
CA SER A 134 10.64 4.52 -8.31
C SER A 134 10.42 3.72 -7.00
N ILE A 135 10.00 2.46 -7.11
CA ILE A 135 9.65 1.62 -5.95
C ILE A 135 10.87 1.31 -5.08
N MET A 136 10.98 1.92 -3.88
CA MET A 136 11.98 1.60 -2.82
C MET A 136 13.43 1.33 -3.31
N GLY A 137 13.88 2.04 -4.34
CA GLY A 137 15.22 1.82 -4.94
C GLY A 137 15.35 0.58 -5.84
N LEU A 138 14.28 -0.20 -6.02
CA LEU A 138 14.16 -1.27 -7.02
C LEU A 138 13.91 -0.73 -8.44
N GLY A 139 13.62 0.57 -8.55
CA GLY A 139 13.42 1.27 -9.82
C GLY A 139 11.97 1.19 -10.30
N ASP A 140 11.82 1.18 -11.62
CA ASP A 140 10.52 1.17 -12.28
C ASP A 140 9.91 -0.23 -12.27
N LEU A 141 8.80 -0.41 -11.56
CA LEU A 141 8.04 -1.65 -11.51
C LEU A 141 6.61 -1.50 -12.07
N GLY A 142 6.27 -0.33 -12.62
CA GLY A 142 4.95 -0.04 -13.18
C GLY A 142 3.80 -0.41 -12.24
N VAL A 143 2.76 -1.06 -12.77
CA VAL A 143 1.56 -1.50 -12.02
C VAL A 143 1.89 -2.46 -10.87
N GLN A 144 3.03 -3.14 -10.92
CA GLN A 144 3.42 -4.01 -9.83
C GLN A 144 3.72 -3.25 -8.53
N GLY A 145 3.97 -1.94 -8.62
CA GLY A 145 4.22 -1.05 -7.49
C GLY A 145 3.05 -0.81 -6.54
N ILE A 146 1.83 -1.24 -6.90
CA ILE A 146 0.61 -1.00 -6.10
C ILE A 146 0.69 -1.61 -4.70
N GLY A 147 1.52 -2.63 -4.53
CA GLY A 147 1.82 -3.23 -3.22
C GLY A 147 2.27 -2.19 -2.18
N ILE A 148 2.94 -1.12 -2.61
CA ILE A 148 3.38 -0.03 -1.73
C ILE A 148 2.21 0.76 -1.17
N ALA A 149 1.31 1.22 -2.03
CA ALA A 149 0.15 1.98 -1.60
C ALA A 149 -0.75 1.14 -0.67
N ILE A 150 -0.91 -0.16 -0.97
CA ILE A 150 -1.63 -1.10 -0.10
C ILE A 150 -0.93 -1.21 1.25
N GLY A 151 0.37 -1.52 1.28
CA GLY A 151 1.12 -1.73 2.51
C GLY A 151 1.20 -0.47 3.40
N LYS A 152 1.33 0.72 2.80
CA LYS A 152 1.28 1.99 3.54
C LYS A 152 -0.07 2.21 4.22
N LEU A 153 -1.17 1.97 3.51
CA LEU A 153 -2.51 2.08 4.08
C LEU A 153 -2.76 1.04 5.17
N ASP A 154 -2.23 -0.18 5.01
CA ASP A 154 -2.32 -1.20 6.05
C ASP A 154 -1.66 -0.74 7.36
N LEU A 155 -0.53 -0.04 7.27
CA LEU A 155 0.14 0.55 8.42
C LEU A 155 -0.64 1.74 9.02
N TYR A 156 -1.26 2.59 8.20
CA TYR A 156 -2.12 3.65 8.72
C TYR A 156 -3.32 3.10 9.48
N VAL A 157 -3.95 2.04 8.98
CA VAL A 157 -5.05 1.39 9.70
C VAL A 157 -4.52 0.77 11.00
N ALA A 158 -3.47 -0.03 10.93
CA ALA A 158 -2.99 -0.79 12.08
C ALA A 158 -2.35 0.08 13.18
N ALA A 159 -1.56 1.08 12.82
CA ALA A 159 -0.87 1.89 13.82
C ALA A 159 -1.58 3.23 14.11
N ALA A 160 -2.35 3.81 13.19
CA ALA A 160 -3.02 5.11 13.39
C ALA A 160 -4.51 4.98 13.70
N GLY A 161 -5.08 3.78 13.57
CA GLY A 161 -6.50 3.55 13.77
C GLY A 161 -7.38 4.24 12.72
N ILE A 162 -6.84 4.50 11.51
CA ILE A 162 -7.68 4.95 10.39
C ILE A 162 -8.68 3.82 10.08
N ASN A 163 -9.92 4.18 9.81
CA ASN A 163 -10.94 3.20 9.45
C ASN A 163 -10.57 2.54 8.10
N PRO A 164 -10.44 1.20 8.04
CA PRO A 164 -10.08 0.50 6.80
C PRO A 164 -11.08 0.67 5.66
N GLN A 165 -12.35 0.97 5.97
CA GLN A 165 -13.36 1.26 4.95
C GLN A 165 -13.24 2.67 4.35
N ARG A 166 -12.33 3.50 4.86
CA ARG A 166 -12.12 4.91 4.46
C ARG A 166 -10.72 5.16 3.92
N VAL A 167 -9.98 4.11 3.58
CA VAL A 167 -8.70 4.20 2.88
C VAL A 167 -8.83 3.69 1.45
N LEU A 168 -8.05 4.27 0.52
CA LEU A 168 -8.08 3.89 -0.89
C LEU A 168 -6.65 3.88 -1.49
N PRO A 169 -6.10 2.69 -1.80
CA PRO A 169 -4.87 2.59 -2.57
C PRO A 169 -5.15 2.85 -4.05
N ILE A 170 -4.30 3.63 -4.70
CA ILE A 170 -4.41 3.95 -6.12
C ILE A 170 -3.10 3.65 -6.85
N MET A 171 -3.22 2.95 -7.98
CA MET A 171 -2.18 2.82 -8.99
C MET A 171 -2.54 3.71 -10.19
N ILE A 172 -1.60 4.55 -10.63
CA ILE A 172 -1.71 5.28 -11.88
C ILE A 172 -0.72 4.75 -12.91
N ASP A 173 -1.25 4.04 -13.90
CA ASP A 173 -0.49 3.38 -14.95
C ASP A 173 -0.36 4.27 -16.18
N VAL A 174 0.77 4.96 -16.28
CA VAL A 174 1.13 5.76 -17.46
C VAL A 174 2.12 5.02 -18.35
N GLY A 175 2.23 3.69 -18.21
CA GLY A 175 3.27 2.86 -18.82
C GLY A 175 4.43 2.55 -17.88
N THR A 176 5.42 1.82 -18.38
CA THR A 176 6.67 1.49 -17.66
C THR A 176 7.87 1.55 -18.61
N ASN A 177 9.01 2.02 -18.11
CA ASN A 177 10.28 1.98 -18.85
C ASN A 177 11.09 0.71 -18.51
N ASN A 178 10.51 -0.22 -17.76
CA ASN A 178 11.14 -1.49 -17.47
C ASN A 178 10.96 -2.48 -18.64
N GLU A 179 12.01 -2.59 -19.45
CA GLU A 179 12.10 -3.50 -20.60
C GLU A 179 11.76 -4.95 -20.32
N THR A 180 11.97 -5.42 -19.08
CA THR A 180 11.64 -6.79 -18.69
C THR A 180 10.12 -6.94 -18.58
N LEU A 181 9.44 -5.97 -17.97
CA LEU A 181 7.98 -5.96 -17.82
C LEU A 181 7.28 -5.74 -19.16
N LEU A 182 7.82 -4.87 -20.02
CA LEU A 182 7.28 -4.64 -21.36
C LEU A 182 7.27 -5.90 -22.23
N LYS A 183 8.20 -6.83 -22.00
CA LYS A 183 8.32 -8.09 -22.73
C LYS A 183 7.61 -9.26 -22.04
N ASP A 184 7.15 -9.07 -20.81
CA ASP A 184 6.46 -10.12 -20.05
C ASP A 184 4.98 -10.16 -20.44
N PRO A 185 4.50 -11.24 -21.10
CA PRO A 185 3.10 -11.38 -21.47
C PRO A 185 2.15 -11.53 -20.27
N LEU A 186 2.69 -11.76 -19.06
CA LEU A 186 1.92 -11.86 -17.82
C LEU A 186 1.89 -10.54 -17.04
N TYR A 187 2.58 -9.50 -17.51
CA TYR A 187 2.53 -8.18 -16.88
C TYR A 187 1.11 -7.60 -16.95
N LEU A 188 0.65 -7.05 -15.83
CA LEU A 188 -0.74 -6.59 -15.67
C LEU A 188 -0.99 -5.16 -16.15
N GLY A 189 0.06 -4.36 -16.35
CA GLY A 189 -0.06 -2.96 -16.77
C GLY A 189 0.06 -2.77 -18.28
N LEU A 190 0.00 -1.50 -18.69
CA LEU A 190 0.21 -1.06 -20.06
C LEU A 190 1.62 -1.48 -20.54
N GLN A 191 1.67 -2.20 -21.65
CA GLN A 191 2.92 -2.58 -22.33
C GLN A 191 3.43 -1.44 -23.23
N GLU A 192 3.51 -0.24 -22.65
CA GLU A 192 3.94 0.99 -23.31
C GLU A 192 4.96 1.71 -22.44
N HIS A 193 5.87 2.46 -23.08
CA HIS A 193 6.80 3.33 -22.36
C HIS A 193 6.07 4.45 -21.64
N ARG A 194 6.67 4.95 -20.56
CA ARG A 194 6.04 5.99 -19.73
C ARG A 194 5.77 7.25 -20.52
N LEU A 195 4.58 7.83 -20.30
CA LEU A 195 4.30 9.20 -20.71
C LEU A 195 5.30 10.18 -20.07
N GLU A 196 5.59 11.26 -20.78
CA GLU A 196 6.48 12.33 -20.36
C GLU A 196 5.85 13.71 -20.59
N GLY A 197 6.47 14.75 -20.05
CA GLY A 197 6.05 16.14 -20.29
C GLY A 197 4.61 16.44 -19.86
N GLU A 198 3.87 17.16 -20.71
CA GLU A 198 2.49 17.59 -20.44
C GLU A 198 1.49 16.43 -20.56
N GLU A 199 1.78 15.40 -21.36
CA GLU A 199 0.90 14.24 -21.47
C GLU A 199 0.81 13.50 -20.14
N TYR A 200 1.94 13.31 -19.44
CA TYR A 200 1.97 12.77 -18.09
C TYR A 200 1.21 13.66 -17.10
N LEU A 201 1.50 14.96 -17.10
CA LEU A 201 0.89 15.91 -16.14
C LEU A 201 -0.64 15.96 -16.30
N SER A 202 -1.14 15.95 -17.54
CA SER A 202 -2.58 16.01 -17.80
C SER A 202 -3.34 14.80 -17.24
N ILE A 203 -2.73 13.60 -17.23
CA ILE A 203 -3.33 12.42 -16.60
C ILE A 203 -3.40 12.61 -15.08
N ILE A 204 -2.34 13.12 -14.46
CA ILE A 204 -2.33 13.36 -13.00
C ILE A 204 -3.30 14.49 -12.61
N ASP A 205 -3.40 15.54 -13.43
CA ASP A 205 -4.34 16.64 -13.24
C ASP A 205 -5.78 16.12 -13.22
N GLU A 206 -6.14 15.33 -14.23
CA GLU A 206 -7.47 14.71 -14.34
C GLU A 206 -7.79 13.82 -13.12
N LEU A 207 -6.82 13.00 -12.69
CA LEU A 207 -6.97 12.17 -11.50
C LEU A 207 -7.23 13.04 -10.26
N MET A 208 -6.40 14.05 -10.01
CA MET A 208 -6.52 14.90 -8.83
C MET A 208 -7.84 15.67 -8.82
N GLU A 209 -8.29 16.18 -9.96
CA GLU A 209 -9.60 16.81 -10.10
C GLU A 209 -10.73 15.83 -9.80
N ALA A 210 -10.69 14.61 -10.33
CA ALA A 210 -11.68 13.57 -10.08
C ALA A 210 -11.76 13.19 -8.60
N LEU A 211 -10.61 12.96 -7.95
CA LEU A 211 -10.54 12.59 -6.54
C LEU A 211 -11.12 13.68 -5.64
N PHE A 212 -10.77 14.94 -5.85
CA PHE A 212 -11.27 16.04 -5.02
C PHE A 212 -12.69 16.49 -5.37
N ASN A 213 -13.18 16.17 -6.57
CA ASN A 213 -14.60 16.31 -6.89
C ASN A 213 -15.45 15.32 -6.09
N ARG A 214 -15.05 14.04 -6.06
CA ARG A 214 -15.78 12.99 -5.33
C ARG A 214 -15.60 13.08 -3.82
N TRP A 215 -14.38 13.31 -3.36
CA TRP A 215 -14.03 13.39 -1.93
C TRP A 215 -13.30 14.70 -1.62
N PRO A 216 -14.02 15.83 -1.48
CA PRO A 216 -13.43 17.15 -1.24
C PRO A 216 -12.57 17.23 0.04
N HIS A 217 -12.79 16.28 0.97
CA HIS A 217 -12.14 16.17 2.27
C HIS A 217 -11.07 15.05 2.39
N VAL A 218 -10.68 14.40 1.30
CA VAL A 218 -9.62 13.37 1.31
C VAL A 218 -8.21 13.94 1.50
N ILE A 219 -7.31 13.19 2.13
CA ILE A 219 -5.86 13.43 2.13
C ILE A 219 -5.23 12.52 1.07
N VAL A 220 -4.40 13.07 0.18
CA VAL A 220 -3.71 12.30 -0.86
C VAL A 220 -2.21 12.29 -0.62
N GLN A 221 -1.66 11.10 -0.39
CA GLN A 221 -0.21 10.86 -0.31
C GLN A 221 0.30 10.36 -1.65
N PHE A 222 1.34 11.00 -2.17
CA PHE A 222 2.11 10.49 -3.30
C PHE A 222 3.31 9.71 -2.80
N GLU A 223 3.49 8.50 -3.33
CA GLU A 223 4.51 7.54 -2.90
C GLU A 223 5.27 6.94 -4.09
N ASP A 224 6.58 6.80 -3.97
CA ASP A 224 7.47 6.09 -4.90
C ASP A 224 7.39 6.60 -6.36
N PHE A 225 7.19 7.92 -6.51
CA PHE A 225 7.32 8.61 -7.78
C PHE A 225 8.80 8.91 -8.07
N GLN A 226 9.21 8.84 -9.34
CA GLN A 226 10.53 9.33 -9.75
C GLN A 226 10.75 10.76 -9.26
N ARG A 227 11.96 11.04 -8.76
CA ARG A 227 12.31 12.31 -8.10
C ARG A 227 11.90 13.57 -8.89
N LYS A 228 12.06 13.54 -10.22
CA LYS A 228 11.65 14.64 -11.12
C LYS A 228 10.14 14.93 -11.02
N TRP A 229 9.32 13.89 -10.95
CA TRP A 229 7.87 13.99 -10.86
C TRP A 229 7.42 14.29 -9.44
N ALA A 230 7.97 13.58 -8.44
CA ALA A 230 7.65 13.81 -7.02
C ALA A 230 7.74 15.30 -6.64
N SER A 231 8.83 15.97 -7.04
CA SER A 231 9.04 17.39 -6.75
C SER A 231 8.10 18.30 -7.56
N LYS A 232 7.90 18.00 -8.85
CA LYS A 232 7.07 18.80 -9.76
C LYS A 232 5.59 18.74 -9.37
N LEU A 233 5.08 17.55 -9.08
CA LEU A 233 3.68 17.32 -8.68
C LEU A 233 3.40 17.92 -7.30
N LEU A 234 4.33 17.77 -6.35
CA LEU A 234 4.21 18.40 -5.03
C LEU A 234 4.08 19.91 -5.15
N LEU A 235 4.94 20.59 -5.92
CA LEU A 235 4.84 22.03 -6.14
C LEU A 235 3.55 22.43 -6.85
N ARG A 236 3.06 21.60 -7.76
CA ARG A 236 1.83 21.86 -8.53
C ARG A 236 0.57 21.83 -7.66
N TYR A 237 0.47 20.89 -6.73
CA TYR A 237 -0.80 20.59 -6.06
C TYR A 237 -0.86 20.98 -4.58
N ARG A 238 0.27 21.14 -3.87
CA ARG A 238 0.29 21.36 -2.40
C ARG A 238 -0.49 22.56 -1.88
N ASN A 239 -0.75 23.56 -2.73
CA ASN A 239 -1.48 24.78 -2.35
C ASN A 239 -2.96 24.74 -2.76
N THR A 240 -3.35 23.74 -3.56
CA THR A 240 -4.71 23.59 -4.10
C THR A 240 -5.43 22.40 -3.46
N TYR A 241 -4.69 21.32 -3.21
CA TYR A 241 -5.19 20.05 -2.73
C TYR A 241 -4.55 19.68 -1.40
N ARG A 242 -5.31 18.95 -0.57
CA ARG A 242 -4.80 18.38 0.68
C ARG A 242 -3.98 17.14 0.36
N MET A 243 -2.73 17.39 -0.03
CA MET A 243 -1.79 16.36 -0.45
C MET A 243 -0.39 16.58 0.11
N PHE A 244 0.37 15.50 0.25
CA PHE A 244 1.81 15.52 0.53
C PHE A 244 2.54 14.42 -0.25
N ASN A 245 3.86 14.49 -0.34
CA ASN A 245 4.70 13.43 -0.89
C ASN A 245 5.64 12.90 0.19
N ASP A 246 5.57 11.60 0.50
CA ASP A 246 6.32 10.99 1.60
C ASP A 246 7.83 11.05 1.34
N ASP A 247 8.24 10.69 0.11
CA ASP A 247 9.64 10.62 -0.31
C ASP A 247 10.39 11.96 -0.24
N VAL A 248 9.69 13.07 -0.48
CA VAL A 248 10.25 14.42 -0.47
C VAL A 248 10.11 15.03 0.91
N GLN A 249 8.91 15.05 1.49
CA GLN A 249 8.64 15.83 2.70
C GLN A 249 9.01 15.08 3.97
N VAL A 250 8.71 13.79 4.06
CA VAL A 250 8.93 13.03 5.29
C VAL A 250 10.40 12.65 5.44
N ASN A 251 11.07 12.23 4.37
CA ASN A 251 12.52 12.01 4.40
C ASN A 251 13.30 13.28 4.77
N THR A 252 12.90 14.44 4.23
CA THR A 252 13.52 15.72 4.60
C THR A 252 13.27 16.04 6.07
N TYR A 253 12.06 15.84 6.57
CA TYR A 253 11.75 16.07 7.98
C TYR A 253 12.58 15.16 8.90
N ILE A 254 12.69 13.85 8.60
CA ILE A 254 13.48 12.90 9.38
C ILE A 254 14.95 13.34 9.42
N ALA A 255 15.51 13.76 8.29
CA ALA A 255 16.88 14.24 8.24
C ALA A 255 17.09 15.50 9.11
N LEU A 256 16.12 16.43 9.11
CA LEU A 256 16.16 17.63 9.95
C LEU A 256 15.99 17.30 11.43
N ASP A 257 15.14 16.33 11.77
CA ASP A 257 14.91 15.91 13.15
C ASP A 257 16.15 15.23 13.74
N GLN A 258 16.79 14.34 12.96
CA GLN A 258 18.08 13.75 13.32
C GLN A 258 19.19 14.79 13.50
N ALA A 259 19.11 15.92 12.78
CA ALA A 259 20.02 17.05 12.93
C ALA A 259 19.66 17.99 14.10
N GLY A 260 18.48 17.83 14.73
CA GLY A 260 17.98 18.70 15.79
C GLY A 260 17.34 20.01 15.31
N ASP A 261 17.08 20.13 14.00
CA ASP A 261 16.62 21.36 13.33
C ASP A 261 15.16 21.26 12.81
N ALA A 262 14.43 20.22 13.19
CA ALA A 262 13.06 20.02 12.72
C ALA A 262 12.08 21.06 13.32
N PRO A 263 11.21 21.68 12.50
CA PRO A 263 10.18 22.58 13.00
C PRO A 263 9.10 21.82 13.78
N PRO A 264 8.35 22.47 14.70
CA PRO A 264 7.26 21.85 15.44
C PRO A 264 6.22 21.25 14.48
N LEU A 265 5.88 19.97 14.69
CA LEU A 265 4.95 19.23 13.85
C LEU A 265 3.54 19.84 13.92
N SER A 266 2.91 20.05 12.77
CA SER A 266 1.44 20.10 12.71
C SER A 266 0.87 18.71 13.01
N PHE A 267 -0.38 18.59 13.47
CA PHE A 267 -1.00 17.30 13.85
C PHE A 267 -0.89 16.22 12.76
N ILE A 268 -0.95 16.61 11.48
CA ILE A 268 -0.74 15.73 10.32
C ILE A 268 0.71 15.21 10.30
N ALA A 269 1.68 16.07 10.58
CA ALA A 269 3.07 15.69 10.62
C ALA A 269 3.38 14.77 11.83
N ILE A 270 2.66 14.86 12.96
CA ILE A 270 2.83 13.92 14.09
C ILE A 270 2.43 12.49 13.69
N VAL A 271 1.33 12.35 12.94
CA VAL A 271 0.86 11.06 12.42
C VAL A 271 1.78 10.52 11.32
N LEU A 272 2.50 11.37 10.58
CA LEU A 272 3.47 10.92 9.57
C LEU A 272 4.84 10.60 10.18
N PHE A 273 5.24 11.37 11.21
CA PHE A 273 6.56 11.30 11.82
C PHE A 273 6.73 10.07 12.72
N TYR A 274 5.75 9.74 13.56
CA TYR A 274 5.85 8.57 14.43
C TYR A 274 5.82 7.23 13.66
N PHE A 275 5.26 7.22 12.44
CA PHE A 275 5.04 5.99 11.67
C PHE A 275 6.28 5.58 10.89
N ASN A 276 6.90 6.55 10.20
CA ASN A 276 8.19 6.30 9.57
C ASN A 276 9.30 6.13 10.63
N LEU A 277 9.26 6.80 11.80
CA LEU A 277 10.29 6.62 12.83
C LEU A 277 10.24 5.22 13.50
N VAL A 278 9.06 4.66 13.77
CA VAL A 278 8.93 3.30 14.33
C VAL A 278 9.37 2.22 13.33
N LEU A 279 9.20 2.44 12.03
CA LEU A 279 9.66 1.53 10.97
C LEU A 279 11.14 1.74 10.58
N LEU A 280 11.64 2.99 10.58
CA LEU A 280 13.05 3.29 10.29
C LEU A 280 13.97 2.90 11.44
N LEU A 281 13.55 3.01 12.71
CA LEU A 281 14.39 2.64 13.84
C LEU A 281 14.77 1.14 13.83
N ASP A 282 13.92 0.27 13.27
CA ASP A 282 14.25 -1.15 13.09
C ASP A 282 15.04 -1.44 11.79
N LEU A 283 14.86 -0.64 10.71
CA LEU A 283 15.63 -0.76 9.46
C LEU A 283 17.07 -0.22 9.57
N LEU A 284 17.30 0.83 10.36
CA LEU A 284 18.64 1.35 10.66
C LEU A 284 19.48 0.34 11.45
N ILE A 285 18.85 -0.46 12.33
CA ILE A 285 19.53 -1.57 13.01
C ILE A 285 19.98 -2.63 11.98
N PHE A 286 19.22 -2.87 10.91
CA PHE A 286 19.59 -3.82 9.86
C PHE A 286 20.73 -3.31 8.96
N HIS A 287 20.76 -2.01 8.64
CA HIS A 287 21.86 -1.43 7.85
C HIS A 287 23.16 -1.32 8.65
N VAL A 288 23.09 -1.05 9.96
CA VAL A 288 24.26 -1.03 10.86
C VAL A 288 24.78 -2.45 11.15
N LEU A 289 23.92 -3.48 11.13
CA LEU A 289 24.35 -4.88 11.32
C LEU A 289 24.97 -5.50 10.05
N LEU A 290 24.57 -5.08 8.85
CA LEU A 290 25.17 -5.55 7.59
C LEU A 290 26.54 -4.92 7.29
N ILE A 291 26.78 -3.68 7.74
CA ILE A 291 28.08 -3.00 7.55
C ILE A 291 29.14 -3.48 8.56
N ASN A 292 28.73 -4.04 9.71
CA ASN A 292 29.65 -4.58 10.73
C ASN A 292 29.89 -6.10 10.62
N ALA A 293 29.46 -6.74 9.53
CA ALA A 293 29.64 -8.18 9.28
C ALA A 293 30.61 -8.49 8.12
N THR A 294 31.44 -7.52 7.71
CA THR A 294 32.62 -7.72 6.85
C THR A 294 33.89 -7.30 7.56
#